data_AF-A0A354I4G8-F1
#
_entry.id   AF-A0A354I4G8-F1
#
_cell.length_a   1.000
_cell.length_b   1.000
_cell.length_c   1.000
_cell.angle_alpha   90.00
_cell.angle_beta   90.00
_cell.angle_gamma   90.00
#
_symmetry.space_group_name_H-M   'P 1'
#
loop_
_entity.id
_entity.type
_entity.pdbx_description
1 polymer ?
#
loop_
_entity_poly.entity_id
_entity_poly.type
_entity_poly.pdbx_seq_one_letter_code
_entity_poly.pdbx_strand_id
1 'polypeptide(L)' 'MIKNNIEVDVKVKCIENGTTQAQLAETIGTTGQYVNRIIKKQDGVVNKTFVQMLEALGYDIELTYVKRGAE' A
#
# COMPACT_ATOMS: atom_id res chain seq x y z
N MET A 1 -9.03 2.91 12.38
CA MET A 1 -7.86 2.06 12.03
C MET A 1 -7.86 1.70 10.55
N ILE A 2 -6.70 1.32 9.99
CA ILE A 2 -6.63 0.78 8.61
C ILE A 2 -7.02 -0.70 8.64
N LYS A 3 -8.00 -1.10 7.81
CA LYS A 3 -8.46 -2.50 7.72
C LYS A 3 -7.61 -3.36 6.78
N ASN A 4 -6.96 -2.75 5.80
CA ASN A 4 -6.20 -3.47 4.78
C ASN A 4 -4.94 -4.13 5.32
N ASN A 5 -4.64 -5.31 4.79
CA ASN A 5 -3.31 -5.90 4.91
C ASN A 5 -2.44 -5.46 3.72
N ILE A 6 -1.86 -4.26 3.81
CA ILE A 6 -1.07 -3.65 2.72
C ILE A 6 0.04 -4.57 2.21
N GLU A 7 0.68 -5.34 3.08
CA GLU A 7 1.72 -6.28 2.68
C GLU A 7 1.17 -7.36 1.74
N VAL A 8 0.03 -7.94 2.09
CA VAL A 8 -0.63 -8.97 1.27
C VAL A 8 -1.15 -8.35 -0.03
N ASP A 9 -1.81 -7.19 0.05
CA ASP A 9 -2.39 -6.51 -1.10
C ASP A 9 -1.33 -6.24 -2.18
N VAL A 10 -0.18 -5.67 -1.80
CA VAL A 10 0.90 -5.36 -2.75
C VAL A 10 1.48 -6.64 -3.36
N LYS A 11 1.64 -7.71 -2.57
CA LYS A 11 2.12 -9.00 -3.09
C LYS A 11 1.16 -9.61 -4.11
N VAL A 12 -0.14 -9.60 -3.81
CA VAL A 12 -1.18 -10.07 -4.73
C VAL A 12 -1.13 -9.29 -6.04
N LYS A 13 -1.03 -7.95 -5.97
CA LYS A 13 -0.94 -7.11 -7.18
C LYS A 13 0.33 -7.39 -8.00
N CYS A 14 1.46 -7.72 -7.37
CA CYS A 14 2.65 -8.13 -8.10
C CYS A 14 2.42 -9.43 -8.87
N ILE A 15 1.78 -10.43 -8.23
CA ILE A 15 1.46 -11.72 -8.86
C ILE A 15 0.48 -11.53 -10.02
N GLU A 16 -0.59 -10.76 -9.84
CA GLU A 16 -1.59 -10.46 -10.88
C GLU A 16 -0.98 -9.81 -12.12
N ASN A 17 0.10 -9.05 -11.97
CA ASN A 17 0.80 -8.38 -13.07
C ASN A 17 2.05 -9.12 -13.55
N GLY A 18 2.31 -10.34 -13.06
CA GLY A 18 3.48 -11.14 -13.45
C GLY A 18 4.81 -10.44 -13.15
N THR A 19 4.87 -9.61 -12.12
CA THR A 19 6.06 -8.84 -11.73
C THR A 19 6.52 -9.20 -10.31
N THR A 20 7.72 -8.76 -9.95
CA THR A 20 8.28 -8.90 -8.62
C THR A 20 8.36 -7.55 -7.92
N GLN A 21 8.47 -7.56 -6.59
CA GLN A 21 8.66 -6.31 -5.82
C GLN A 21 9.97 -5.60 -6.17
N ALA A 22 11.01 -6.35 -6.56
CA ALA A 22 12.27 -5.79 -7.01
C ALA A 22 12.10 -5.03 -8.35
N GLN A 23 11.43 -5.65 -9.32
CA GLN A 23 11.12 -5.01 -10.61
C GLN A 23 10.18 -3.82 -10.43
N LEU A 24 9.19 -3.91 -9.53
CA LEU A 24 8.32 -2.79 -9.18
C LEU A 24 9.15 -1.63 -8.59
N ALA A 25 10.09 -1.92 -7.70
CA ALA A 25 10.97 -0.91 -7.12
C ALA A 25 11.84 -0.22 -8.17
N GLU A 26 12.46 -1.00 -9.06
CA GLU A 26 13.23 -0.49 -10.20
C GLU A 26 12.39 0.42 -11.10
N THR A 27 11.17 -0.01 -11.42
CA THR A 27 10.22 0.74 -12.27
C THR A 27 9.90 2.12 -11.70
N ILE A 28 9.80 2.24 -10.37
CA ILE A 28 9.51 3.51 -9.69
C ILE A 28 10.78 4.25 -9.22
N GLY A 29 11.97 3.80 -9.64
CA GLY A 29 13.25 4.46 -9.34
C GLY A 29 13.70 4.36 -7.88
N THR A 30 13.37 3.26 -7.19
CA THR A 30 13.75 3.02 -5.79
C THR A 30 14.34 1.63 -5.58
N THR A 31 14.63 1.25 -4.33
CA THR A 31 15.18 -0.06 -3.98
C THR A 31 14.10 -1.01 -3.46
N GLY A 32 14.25 -2.32 -3.72
CA GLY A 32 13.35 -3.33 -3.16
C GLY A 32 13.32 -3.31 -1.63
N GLN A 33 14.43 -2.94 -0.98
CA GLN A 33 14.50 -2.74 0.47
C GLN A 33 13.61 -1.60 0.94
N TYR A 34 13.58 -0.48 0.20
CA TYR A 34 12.70 0.64 0.51
C TYR A 34 11.23 0.25 0.35
N VAL A 35 10.86 -0.43 -0.75
CA VAL A 35 9.51 -0.96 -0.95
C VAL A 35 9.11 -1.90 0.19
N ASN A 36 9.97 -2.85 0.55
CA ASN A 36 9.74 -3.78 1.66
C ASN A 36 9.53 -3.04 3.00
N ARG A 37 10.27 -1.95 3.24
CA ARG A 37 10.08 -1.11 4.44
C ARG A 37 8.71 -0.45 4.48
N ILE A 38 8.22 0.04 3.34
CA ILE A 38 6.93 0.71 3.22
C ILE A 38 5.78 -0.27 3.43
N ILE A 39 5.77 -1.40 2.72
CA ILE A 39 4.65 -2.37 2.80
C ILE A 39 4.51 -3.04 4.18
N LYS A 40 5.63 -3.19 4.91
CA LYS A 40 5.64 -3.77 6.27
C LYS A 40 5.26 -2.76 7.36
N LYS A 41 5.34 -1.45 7.07
CA LYS A 41 4.95 -0.38 8.00
C LYS A 41 3.63 0.23 7.53
N GLN A 42 2.52 -0.32 8.01
CA GLN A 42 1.18 0.22 7.71
C GLN A 42 1.07 1.73 8.03
N ASP A 43 1.61 2.17 9.17
CA ASP A 43 1.68 3.59 9.57
C ASP A 43 2.49 4.50 8.63
N GLY A 44 3.30 3.90 7.74
CA GLY A 44 4.11 4.63 6.77
C GLY A 44 3.44 4.81 5.41
N VAL A 45 2.35 4.07 5.15
CA VAL A 45 1.62 4.10 3.87
C VAL A 45 0.57 5.21 3.90
N VAL A 46 -0.18 5.29 4.99
CA VAL A 46 -1.11 6.39 5.27
C VAL A 46 -0.54 7.19 6.43
N ASN A 47 -0.51 8.51 6.30
CA ASN A 47 0.02 9.38 7.34
C ASN A 47 -0.69 9.14 8.69
N LYS A 48 0.08 8.98 9.76
CA LYS A 48 -0.44 8.71 11.11
C LYS A 48 -1.46 9.75 11.58
N THR A 49 -1.21 11.04 11.35
CA THR A 49 -2.14 12.12 11.73
C THR A 49 -3.46 11.98 10.99
N PHE A 50 -3.44 11.61 9.71
CA PHE A 50 -4.66 11.36 8.94
C PHE A 50 -5.46 10.18 9.49
N VAL A 51 -4.79 9.08 9.86
CA VAL A 51 -5.45 7.92 10.50
C VAL A 51 -6.13 8.34 11.80
N GLN A 52 -5.41 9.08 12.66
CA GLN A 52 -5.93 9.55 13.93
C GLN A 52 -7.13 10.50 13.77
N MET A 53 -7.12 11.35 12.74
CA MET A 53 -8.27 12.22 12.44
C MET A 53 -9.53 11.41 12.14
N LEU A 54 -9.43 10.37 11.29
CA LEU A 54 -10.59 9.53 10.95
C LEU A 54 -11.05 8.68 12.13
N GLU A 55 -10.11 8.19 12.94
CA GLU A 55 -10.45 7.47 14.17
C GLU A 55 -11.20 8.36 15.17
N ALA A 56 -10.77 9.61 15.34
CA ALA A 56 -11.45 10.58 16.22
C ALA A 56 -12.88 10.89 15.73
N LEU A 57 -13.13 10.77 14.43
CA LEU A 57 -14.45 10.93 13.82
C LEU A 57 -15.28 9.63 13.84
N GLY A 58 -14.73 8.51 14.36
CA GLY A 58 -15.42 7.23 14.46
C GLY A 58 -15.36 6.35 13.20
N TYR A 59 -14.44 6.64 12.28
CA TYR A 59 -14.30 5.91 11.01
C TYR A 59 -13.09 4.97 11.01
N ASP A 60 -13.28 3.82 10.38
CA ASP A 60 -12.20 2.97 9.89
C ASP A 60 -11.85 3.31 8.44
N ILE A 61 -10.64 2.93 8.01
CA ILE A 61 -10.10 3.22 6.69
C ILE A 61 -10.00 1.92 5.90
N GLU A 62 -10.56 1.93 4.70
CA GLU A 62 -10.36 0.89 3.68
C GLU A 62 -9.76 1.52 2.42
N LEU A 63 -8.73 0.89 1.87
CA LEU A 63 -8.06 1.27 0.62
C LEU A 63 -8.48 0.31 -0.48
N THR A 64 -9.04 0.86 -1.56
CA THR A 64 -9.40 0.12 -2.76
C THR A 64 -8.46 0.50 -3.90
N TYR A 65 -7.85 -0.49 -4.55
CA TYR A 65 -6.95 -0.27 -5.67
C TYR A 65 -7.70 -0.38 -6.99
N VAL A 66 -7.88 0.73 -7.68
CA VAL A 66 -8.52 0.77 -9.00
C VAL A 66 -7.46 0.72 -10.09
N LYS A 67 -7.62 -0.16 -11.08
CA LYS A 67 -6.69 -0.28 -12.21
C LYS A 67 -6.75 1.00 -13.03
N ARG A 68 -5.60 1.61 -13.32
CA ARG A 68 -5.53 2.83 -14.13
C ARG A 68 -6.11 2.55 -15.53
N GLY A 69 -7.06 3.39 -15.95
CA GLY A 69 -7.73 3.26 -17.25
C GLY A 69 -8.80 2.16 -17.32
N ALA A 70 -9.18 1.56 -16.20
CA ALA A 70 -10.46 0.87 -16.12
C ALA A 70 -11.56 1.94 -16.01
N GLU A 71 -12.37 2.07 -17.06
CA GLU A 71 -13.67 2.76 -16.99
C GLU A 71 -14.67 1.94 -16.15
#